data_AF-A0A1I6FZQ2-F1
#
_entry.id   AF-A0A1I6FZQ2-F1
#
_cell.length_a   1.000
_cell.length_b   1.000
_cell.length_c   1.000
_cell.angle_alpha   90.00
_cell.angle_beta   90.00
_cell.angle_gamma   90.00
#
_symmetry.space_group_name_H-M   'P 1'
#
loop_
_entity.id
_entity.type
_entity.pdbx_description
1 polymer ?
#
loop_
_entity_poly.entity_id
_entity_poly.type
_entity_poly.pdbx_seq_one_letter_code
_entity_poly.pdbx_strand_id
1 'polypeptide(L)'
;MKVRVLLVFAAIFLTACTHKGGLARIPLGLEPATERPIFFATTRQTDRLPFGTLRSHTSIYGQVNVSIPPVHKAGKIEWPNAKPDPQKHFLLAGTEAYKNGTQMRANLDKLLATKKPENRDVIIYVHGFNNRFSDGLYRIAQMSHDLNLPGVAVTYSWPSAGNPLNYAYDRDSALFARDGLRRLIDEVSKSNARGIILVAHSLGSMVTMETLRELRVSGNTRAMNRISGVVLMSPDLDLDVFKTQADAIGELPDPFIIFSSKKDRALRLIEQLTGQKNRLGRLEDVGEIAKYDITYIDVTAYSEGGTNHFPTAKSPALLKILGQIPDLERALSGDGGRTGLLPGTVLTVQNATTLILSPVASR
;
A
#
# COMPACT_ATOMS: atom_id res chain seq x y z
N MET A 1 -26.09 25.15 -29.02
CA MET A 1 -25.81 25.29 -27.57
C MET A 1 -25.38 23.98 -26.88
N LYS A 2 -25.99 22.82 -27.19
CA LYS A 2 -25.69 21.52 -26.51
C LYS A 2 -24.27 20.97 -26.73
N VAL A 3 -23.67 21.18 -27.91
CA VAL A 3 -22.31 20.68 -28.23
C VAL A 3 -21.20 21.47 -27.52
N ARG A 4 -21.36 22.79 -27.36
CA ARG A 4 -20.39 23.62 -26.62
C ARG A 4 -20.37 23.32 -25.12
N VAL A 5 -21.52 23.00 -24.53
CA VAL A 5 -21.60 22.57 -23.13
C VAL A 5 -20.93 21.21 -22.92
N LEU A 6 -21.11 20.25 -23.86
CA LEU A 6 -20.44 18.94 -23.80
C LEU A 6 -18.92 19.04 -23.94
N LEU A 7 -18.42 19.92 -24.82
CA LEU A 7 -16.98 20.17 -25.00
C LEU A 7 -16.36 20.88 -23.79
N VAL A 8 -17.08 21.80 -23.14
CA VAL A 8 -16.63 22.44 -21.90
C VAL A 8 -16.59 21.44 -20.74
N PHE A 9 -17.59 20.55 -20.62
CA PHE A 9 -17.52 19.46 -19.63
C PHE A 9 -16.37 18.48 -19.91
N ALA A 10 -16.13 18.10 -21.17
CA ALA A 10 -14.99 17.27 -21.54
C ALA A 10 -13.64 17.96 -21.24
N ALA A 11 -13.52 19.27 -21.47
CA ALA A 11 -12.33 20.04 -21.13
C ALA A 11 -12.10 20.16 -19.61
N ILE A 12 -13.17 20.30 -18.81
CA ILE A 12 -13.08 20.31 -17.34
C ILE A 12 -12.64 18.94 -16.81
N PHE A 13 -13.13 17.83 -17.39
CA PHE A 13 -12.66 16.48 -17.04
C PHE A 13 -11.22 16.19 -17.50
N LEU A 14 -10.75 16.78 -18.60
CA LEU A 14 -9.37 16.63 -19.08
C LEU A 14 -8.34 17.34 -18.18
N THR A 15 -8.69 18.49 -17.57
CA THR A 15 -7.78 19.17 -16.62
C THR A 15 -7.67 18.43 -15.27
N ALA A 16 -8.69 17.65 -14.88
CA ALA A 16 -8.68 16.79 -13.70
C ALA A 16 -7.78 15.54 -13.83
N CYS A 17 -7.31 15.23 -15.05
CA CYS A 17 -6.44 14.09 -15.33
C CYS A 17 -4.94 14.45 -15.40
N THR A 18 -4.56 15.70 -15.11
CA THR A 18 -3.15 16.02 -14.93
C THR A 18 -2.65 15.35 -13.64
N HIS A 19 -1.71 14.42 -13.79
CA HIS A 19 -1.12 13.70 -12.67
C HIS A 19 -0.52 14.71 -11.68
N LYS A 20 -1.19 14.91 -10.54
CA LYS A 20 -0.75 15.80 -9.47
C LYS A 20 0.36 15.12 -8.69
N GLY A 21 1.61 15.33 -9.07
CA GLY A 21 2.73 14.84 -8.29
C GLY A 21 3.94 14.47 -9.13
N GLY A 22 5.11 14.88 -8.66
CA GLY A 22 6.39 14.51 -9.23
C GLY A 22 7.42 14.44 -8.12
N LEU A 23 8.64 14.06 -8.48
CA LEU A 23 9.77 14.11 -7.58
C LEU A 23 10.44 15.49 -7.70
N ALA A 24 10.72 16.11 -6.57
CA ALA A 24 11.60 17.27 -6.51
C ALA A 24 12.64 17.07 -5.41
N ARG A 25 13.87 17.53 -5.70
CA ARG A 25 14.96 17.53 -4.71
C ARG A 25 14.88 18.78 -3.86
N ILE A 26 15.46 18.71 -2.67
CA ILE A 26 15.69 19.90 -1.85
C ILE A 26 16.60 20.87 -2.64
N PRO A 27 16.24 22.16 -2.75
CA PRO A 27 17.10 23.16 -3.38
C PRO A 27 18.46 23.27 -2.68
N LEU A 28 19.51 23.57 -3.45
CA LEU A 28 20.85 23.76 -2.91
C LEU A 28 20.85 24.86 -1.82
N GLY A 29 21.51 24.59 -0.69
CA GLY A 29 21.61 25.53 0.43
C GLY A 29 20.42 25.50 1.38
N LEU A 30 19.43 24.62 1.16
CA LEU A 30 18.36 24.34 2.11
C LEU A 30 18.55 22.95 2.73
N GLU A 31 18.14 22.80 3.98
CA GLU A 31 18.22 21.55 4.72
C GLU A 31 16.91 20.77 4.68
N PRO A 32 16.96 19.43 4.78
CA PRO A 32 15.76 18.62 5.00
C PRO A 32 15.10 18.95 6.33
N ALA A 33 13.79 18.72 6.36
CA ALA A 33 13.01 18.73 7.60
C ALA A 33 13.10 17.33 8.25
N THR A 34 11.99 16.60 8.40
CA THR A 34 12.06 15.24 8.95
C THR A 34 12.38 14.23 7.86
N GLU A 35 13.55 13.59 7.92
CA GLU A 35 13.92 12.54 6.96
C GLU A 35 13.34 11.17 7.30
N ARG A 36 12.82 10.49 6.29
CA ARG A 36 12.44 9.07 6.33
C ARG A 36 13.19 8.32 5.22
N PRO A 37 14.10 7.39 5.54
CA PRO A 37 14.75 6.56 4.54
C PRO A 37 13.76 5.50 4.03
N ILE A 38 13.54 5.48 2.73
CA ILE A 38 12.66 4.52 2.07
C ILE A 38 13.46 3.72 1.05
N PHE A 39 13.59 2.42 1.28
CA PHE A 39 14.14 1.52 0.27
C PHE A 39 13.12 1.31 -0.84
N PHE A 40 13.59 1.04 -2.05
CA PHE A 40 12.70 0.69 -3.15
C PHE A 40 13.23 -0.47 -3.99
N ALA A 41 12.29 -1.20 -4.58
CA ALA A 41 12.53 -2.01 -5.76
C ALA A 41 11.50 -1.65 -6.83
N THR A 42 11.92 -1.64 -8.09
CA THR A 42 11.02 -1.31 -9.20
C THR A 42 11.28 -2.16 -10.44
N THR A 43 10.22 -2.49 -11.15
CA THR A 43 10.22 -3.14 -12.47
C THR A 43 9.79 -2.15 -13.57
N ARG A 44 9.96 -0.85 -13.33
CA ARG A 44 9.77 0.21 -14.32
C ARG A 44 11.02 0.34 -15.21
N GLN A 45 10.82 0.68 -16.49
CA GLN A 45 11.89 0.93 -17.44
C GLN A 45 12.56 2.29 -17.15
N THR A 46 13.89 2.26 -17.02
CA THR A 46 14.87 3.34 -16.70
C THR A 46 15.59 3.01 -15.39
N ASP A 47 16.90 3.23 -15.33
CA ASP A 47 17.74 3.10 -14.13
C ASP A 47 17.85 4.42 -13.33
N ARG A 48 17.29 5.51 -13.86
CA ARG A 48 17.35 6.85 -13.27
C ARG A 48 15.97 7.37 -12.88
N LEU A 49 15.91 8.05 -11.74
CA LEU A 49 14.72 8.79 -11.31
C LEU A 49 14.46 10.03 -12.20
N PRO A 50 13.20 10.38 -12.49
CA PRO A 50 11.97 9.64 -12.14
C PRO A 50 11.78 8.39 -13.02
N PHE A 51 11.31 7.30 -12.41
CA PHE A 51 11.03 6.07 -13.16
C PHE A 51 9.85 6.23 -14.14
N GLY A 52 9.95 5.60 -15.32
CA GLY A 52 8.92 5.61 -16.34
C GLY A 52 7.71 4.71 -16.01
N THR A 53 6.84 4.53 -17.01
CA THR A 53 5.63 3.69 -16.89
C THR A 53 5.75 2.33 -17.58
N LEU A 54 6.78 2.14 -18.41
CA LEU A 54 6.98 0.92 -19.17
C LEU A 54 7.57 -0.20 -18.30
N ARG A 55 7.37 -1.44 -18.74
CA ARG A 55 7.77 -2.67 -18.03
C ARG A 55 9.26 -2.96 -18.22
N SER A 56 9.91 -3.44 -17.17
CA SER A 56 11.28 -3.98 -17.19
C SER A 56 11.31 -5.34 -16.50
N HIS A 57 11.91 -6.34 -17.16
CA HIS A 57 12.13 -7.66 -16.55
C HIS A 57 13.20 -7.63 -15.46
N THR A 58 14.08 -6.62 -15.49
CA THR A 58 15.12 -6.40 -14.48
C THR A 58 14.59 -5.49 -13.38
N SER A 59 14.75 -5.93 -12.12
CA SER A 59 14.45 -5.11 -10.95
C SER A 59 15.60 -4.14 -10.67
N ILE A 60 15.27 -2.86 -10.46
CA ILE A 60 16.20 -1.83 -9.97
C ILE A 60 15.93 -1.61 -8.49
N TYR A 61 17.01 -1.42 -7.72
CA TYR A 61 16.97 -1.26 -6.27
C TYR A 61 17.63 0.05 -5.86
N GLY A 62 17.21 0.60 -4.72
CA GLY A 62 17.83 1.80 -4.18
C GLY A 62 17.23 2.22 -2.84
N GLN A 63 17.65 3.39 -2.37
CA GLN A 63 17.08 4.10 -1.23
C GLN A 63 16.83 5.55 -1.61
N VAL A 64 15.75 6.11 -1.10
CA VAL A 64 15.44 7.53 -1.18
C VAL A 64 15.18 8.05 0.22
N ASN A 65 15.89 9.10 0.61
CA ASN A 65 15.57 9.84 1.83
C ASN A 65 14.51 10.88 1.48
N VAL A 66 13.30 10.69 2.03
CA VAL A 66 12.19 11.61 1.84
C VAL A 66 12.16 12.60 3.00
N SER A 67 12.25 13.90 2.70
CA SER A 67 12.02 14.98 3.66
C SER A 67 10.53 15.27 3.76
N ILE A 68 10.01 15.25 4.98
CA ILE A 68 8.61 15.54 5.32
C ILE A 68 8.56 16.92 5.99
N PRO A 69 7.74 17.86 5.48
CA PRO A 69 7.72 19.23 5.95
C PRO A 69 7.07 19.35 7.34
N PRO A 70 7.45 20.34 8.16
CA PRO A 70 6.85 20.55 9.48
C PRO A 70 5.37 20.95 9.43
N VAL A 71 4.89 21.49 8.30
CA VAL A 71 3.46 21.81 8.11
C VAL A 71 2.60 20.60 7.77
N HIS A 72 3.19 19.40 7.74
CA HIS A 72 2.53 18.18 7.33
C HIS A 72 1.28 17.88 8.16
N LYS A 73 0.23 17.41 7.48
CA LYS A 73 -1.01 16.94 8.10
C LYS A 73 -1.24 15.48 7.79
N ALA A 74 -1.59 14.71 8.82
CA ALA A 74 -1.80 13.28 8.68
C ALA A 74 -2.73 12.91 7.49
N GLY A 75 -2.31 11.93 6.70
CA GLY A 75 -3.01 11.43 5.53
C GLY A 75 -2.88 12.28 4.25
N LYS A 76 -2.31 13.48 4.35
CA LYS A 76 -2.04 14.35 3.19
C LYS A 76 -0.62 14.13 2.69
N ILE A 77 -0.43 14.37 1.40
CA ILE A 77 0.92 14.49 0.83
C ILE A 77 0.99 15.92 0.29
N GLU A 78 1.83 16.74 0.91
CA GLU A 78 2.12 18.08 0.44
C GLU A 78 3.06 17.99 -0.78
N TRP A 79 2.46 17.76 -1.96
CA TRP A 79 3.19 17.54 -3.21
C TRP A 79 4.11 18.71 -3.58
N PRO A 80 5.32 18.43 -4.08
CA PRO A 80 6.18 19.47 -4.61
C PRO A 80 5.58 20.14 -5.84
N ASN A 81 5.96 21.39 -6.04
CA ASN A 81 5.59 22.19 -7.20
C ASN A 81 6.84 22.81 -7.84
N ALA A 82 6.67 23.75 -8.77
CA ALA A 82 7.77 24.40 -9.49
C ALA A 82 8.76 25.17 -8.58
N LYS A 83 8.39 25.46 -7.33
CA LYS A 83 9.24 26.06 -6.30
C LYS A 83 9.30 25.14 -5.07
N PRO A 84 10.13 24.07 -5.11
CA PRO A 84 10.32 23.16 -4.00
C PRO A 84 10.72 23.91 -2.72
N ASP A 85 10.12 23.54 -1.60
CA ASP A 85 10.32 24.19 -0.30
C ASP A 85 10.24 23.11 0.79
N PRO A 86 11.35 22.76 1.48
CA PRO A 86 11.37 21.70 2.49
C PRO A 86 10.49 22.02 3.71
N GLN A 87 10.09 23.29 3.89
CA GLN A 87 9.15 23.69 4.94
C GLN A 87 7.69 23.42 4.57
N LYS A 88 7.40 23.16 3.28
CA LYS A 88 6.03 23.05 2.76
C LYS A 88 5.75 21.78 1.99
N HIS A 89 6.77 21.11 1.44
CA HIS A 89 6.59 20.01 0.51
C HIS A 89 7.36 18.76 0.92
N PHE A 90 6.84 17.61 0.51
CA PHE A 90 7.59 16.37 0.46
C PHE A 90 8.67 16.47 -0.61
N LEU A 91 9.93 16.24 -0.25
CA LEU A 91 11.08 16.40 -1.14
C LEU A 91 12.06 15.25 -1.00
N LEU A 92 12.94 15.09 -1.99
CA LEU A 92 14.06 14.15 -1.95
C LEU A 92 15.26 14.84 -1.32
N ALA A 93 15.65 14.38 -0.12
CA ALA A 93 16.88 14.79 0.56
C ALA A 93 18.11 14.04 0.01
N GLY A 94 17.92 12.78 -0.40
CA GLY A 94 18.98 11.95 -0.95
C GLY A 94 18.44 10.80 -1.77
N THR A 95 19.23 10.33 -2.74
CA THR A 95 18.90 9.17 -3.57
C THR A 95 20.14 8.33 -3.78
N GLU A 96 20.06 7.05 -3.48
CA GLU A 96 21.13 6.08 -3.69
C GLU A 96 20.59 4.94 -4.56
N ALA A 97 21.28 4.66 -5.67
CA ALA A 97 20.98 3.52 -6.52
C ALA A 97 21.86 2.33 -6.12
N TYR A 98 21.28 1.14 -6.06
CA TYR A 98 21.99 -0.10 -5.75
C TYR A 98 22.19 -0.94 -7.01
N LYS A 99 23.38 -1.51 -7.14
CA LYS A 99 23.77 -2.38 -8.25
C LYS A 99 22.86 -3.59 -8.41
N ASN A 100 22.38 -4.15 -7.29
CA ASN A 100 21.52 -5.33 -7.25
C ASN A 100 20.86 -5.50 -5.87
N GLY A 101 20.00 -6.51 -5.75
CA GLY A 101 19.31 -6.85 -4.51
C GLY A 101 20.25 -7.22 -3.35
N THR A 102 21.44 -7.74 -3.62
CA THR A 102 22.42 -8.06 -2.57
C THR A 102 22.99 -6.80 -1.92
N GLN A 103 23.27 -5.75 -2.71
CA GLN A 103 23.66 -4.45 -2.14
C GLN A 103 22.51 -3.80 -1.37
N MET A 104 21.27 -3.91 -1.88
CA MET A 104 20.08 -3.45 -1.15
C MET A 104 19.96 -4.16 0.21
N ARG A 105 20.05 -5.50 0.23
CA ARG A 105 20.03 -6.30 1.47
C ARG A 105 21.11 -5.85 2.45
N ALA A 106 22.35 -5.67 2.00
CA ALA A 106 23.44 -5.25 2.87
C ALA A 106 23.18 -3.87 3.52
N ASN A 107 22.61 -2.91 2.78
CA ASN A 107 22.25 -1.61 3.33
C ASN A 107 21.00 -1.65 4.21
N LEU A 108 20.03 -2.53 3.88
CA LEU A 108 18.88 -2.82 4.72
C LEU A 108 19.34 -3.38 6.09
N ASP A 109 20.27 -4.34 6.10
CA ASP A 109 20.84 -4.92 7.32
C ASP A 109 21.55 -3.87 8.20
N LYS A 110 22.26 -2.91 7.58
CA LYS A 110 22.87 -1.80 8.32
C LYS A 110 21.81 -0.95 9.03
N LEU A 111 20.70 -0.63 8.36
CA LEU A 111 19.62 0.15 9.00
C LEU A 111 18.89 -0.67 10.06
N LEU A 112 18.64 -1.96 9.82
CA LEU A 112 18.02 -2.84 10.82
C LEU A 112 18.88 -2.97 12.09
N ALA A 113 20.21 -2.94 11.97
CA ALA A 113 21.11 -3.00 13.11
C ALA A 113 21.00 -1.78 14.05
N THR A 114 20.55 -0.62 13.56
CA THR A 114 20.33 0.59 14.39
C THR A 114 18.98 0.57 15.10
N LYS A 115 18.09 -0.37 14.76
CA LYS A 115 16.78 -0.57 15.38
C LYS A 115 16.84 -1.57 16.53
N LYS A 116 15.97 -1.37 17.53
CA LYS A 116 15.72 -2.38 18.57
C LYS A 116 15.22 -3.69 17.95
N PRO A 117 15.55 -4.88 18.49
CA PRO A 117 15.18 -6.16 17.91
C PRO A 117 13.69 -6.31 17.53
N GLU A 118 12.80 -5.83 18.38
CA GLU A 118 11.34 -5.83 18.18
C GLU A 118 10.86 -4.92 17.04
N ASN A 119 11.69 -3.98 16.60
CA ASN A 119 11.40 -3.00 15.55
C ASN A 119 12.13 -3.33 14.23
N ARG A 120 12.58 -4.57 14.06
CA ARG A 120 13.35 -5.02 12.87
C ARG A 120 12.49 -5.65 11.78
N ASP A 121 11.19 -5.37 11.75
CA ASP A 121 10.35 -5.77 10.62
C ASP A 121 10.60 -4.88 9.41
N VAL A 122 10.40 -5.47 8.24
CA VAL A 122 10.45 -4.78 6.96
C VAL A 122 9.04 -4.67 6.41
N ILE A 123 8.60 -3.44 6.16
CA ILE A 123 7.26 -3.14 5.69
C ILE A 123 7.36 -2.85 4.20
N ILE A 124 6.83 -3.75 3.37
CA ILE A 124 6.84 -3.61 1.91
C ILE A 124 5.48 -3.07 1.47
N TYR A 125 5.47 -1.83 1.00
CA TYR A 125 4.29 -1.19 0.44
C TYR A 125 4.19 -1.41 -1.08
N VAL A 126 3.06 -1.97 -1.52
CA VAL A 126 2.72 -2.20 -2.93
C VAL A 126 1.59 -1.27 -3.34
N HIS A 127 1.90 -0.28 -4.18
CA HIS A 127 0.91 0.70 -4.63
C HIS A 127 -0.15 0.09 -5.56
N GLY A 128 -1.21 0.86 -5.83
CA GLY A 128 -2.34 0.44 -6.66
C GLY A 128 -2.28 0.92 -8.11
N PHE A 129 -3.49 0.96 -8.69
CA PHE A 129 -3.81 1.49 -10.01
C PHE A 129 -3.51 3.00 -10.12
N ASN A 130 -3.15 3.47 -11.32
CA ASN A 130 -2.97 4.89 -11.62
C ASN A 130 -1.92 5.56 -10.71
N ASN A 131 -0.79 4.86 -10.50
CA ASN A 131 0.32 5.35 -9.69
C ASN A 131 1.62 5.42 -10.51
N ARG A 132 2.35 6.51 -10.34
CA ARG A 132 3.77 6.65 -10.65
C ARG A 132 4.62 6.23 -9.46
N PHE A 133 5.93 6.17 -9.67
CA PHE A 133 6.89 5.88 -8.59
C PHE A 133 6.75 6.84 -7.40
N SER A 134 6.56 8.14 -7.67
CA SER A 134 6.41 9.17 -6.64
C SER A 134 5.22 8.93 -5.71
N ASP A 135 4.11 8.39 -6.22
CA ASP A 135 2.93 8.09 -5.39
C ASP A 135 3.22 7.01 -4.37
N GLY A 136 3.84 5.91 -4.81
CA GLY A 136 4.22 4.81 -3.91
C GLY A 136 5.21 5.29 -2.85
N LEU A 137 6.25 5.99 -3.29
CA LEU A 137 7.31 6.50 -2.43
C LEU A 137 6.79 7.47 -1.36
N TYR A 138 6.09 8.54 -1.74
CA TYR A 138 5.61 9.52 -0.78
C TYR A 138 4.47 8.97 0.09
N ARG A 139 3.66 8.03 -0.42
CA ARG A 139 2.62 7.39 0.40
C ARG A 139 3.21 6.58 1.53
N ILE A 140 4.21 5.72 1.27
CA ILE A 140 4.82 4.96 2.37
C ILE A 140 5.64 5.86 3.31
N ALA A 141 6.26 6.92 2.81
CA ALA A 141 6.92 7.92 3.66
C ALA A 141 5.93 8.62 4.60
N GLN A 142 4.79 9.06 4.07
CA GLN A 142 3.69 9.65 4.85
C GLN A 142 3.15 8.65 5.88
N MET A 143 2.81 7.43 5.47
CA MET A 143 2.30 6.42 6.41
C MET A 143 3.31 6.07 7.49
N SER A 144 4.60 5.95 7.15
CA SER A 144 5.67 5.69 8.11
C SER A 144 5.82 6.82 9.12
N HIS A 145 5.62 8.06 8.70
CA HIS A 145 5.66 9.23 9.57
C HIS A 145 4.41 9.33 10.46
N ASP A 146 3.23 9.24 9.86
CA ASP A 146 1.95 9.44 10.55
C ASP A 146 1.62 8.35 11.55
N LEU A 147 1.96 7.10 11.22
CA LEU A 147 1.72 5.93 12.08
C LEU A 147 2.93 5.62 12.97
N ASN A 148 4.02 6.40 12.86
CA ASN A 148 5.29 6.15 13.54
C ASN A 148 5.74 4.67 13.44
N LEU A 149 5.73 4.14 12.21
CA LEU A 149 5.96 2.71 11.98
C LEU A 149 7.35 2.31 12.52
N PRO A 150 7.44 1.31 13.42
CA PRO A 150 8.71 0.97 14.07
C PRO A 150 9.75 0.37 13.12
N GLY A 151 9.28 -0.34 12.07
CA GLY A 151 10.08 -1.07 11.10
C GLY A 151 10.86 -0.21 10.09
N VAL A 152 11.42 -0.90 9.08
CA VAL A 152 12.06 -0.28 7.92
C VAL A 152 11.09 -0.30 6.74
N ALA A 153 10.84 0.87 6.15
CA ALA A 153 9.92 1.03 5.04
C ALA A 153 10.59 0.74 3.69
N VAL A 154 9.90 -0.06 2.88
CA VAL A 154 10.24 -0.39 1.51
C VAL A 154 9.04 -0.12 0.61
N THR A 155 9.22 0.44 -0.58
CA THR A 155 8.17 0.48 -1.61
C THR A 155 8.53 -0.43 -2.77
N TYR A 156 7.59 -1.29 -3.17
CA TYR A 156 7.65 -1.94 -4.47
C TYR A 156 6.86 -1.13 -5.49
N SER A 157 7.56 -0.57 -6.47
CA SER A 157 6.92 0.20 -7.54
C SER A 157 6.88 -0.58 -8.84
N TRP A 158 5.70 -1.08 -9.17
CA TRP A 158 5.43 -1.79 -10.41
C TRP A 158 4.98 -0.82 -11.53
N PRO A 159 5.10 -1.18 -12.82
CA PRO A 159 4.86 -0.28 -13.96
C PRO A 159 3.37 -0.02 -14.23
N SER A 160 2.69 0.62 -13.27
CA SER A 160 1.41 1.28 -13.50
C SER A 160 1.63 2.52 -14.38
N ALA A 161 0.66 2.78 -15.26
CA ALA A 161 0.67 3.86 -16.23
C ALA A 161 0.57 5.26 -15.60
N GLY A 162 0.11 5.37 -14.35
CA GLY A 162 -0.21 6.69 -13.77
C GLY A 162 -1.25 7.46 -14.59
N ASN A 163 -2.15 6.73 -15.26
CA ASN A 163 -3.25 7.28 -16.05
C ASN A 163 -4.56 6.52 -15.74
N PRO A 164 -5.63 7.20 -15.31
CA PRO A 164 -6.91 6.57 -14.98
C PRO A 164 -7.62 5.92 -16.19
N LEU A 165 -7.22 6.22 -17.42
CA LEU A 165 -7.79 5.61 -18.63
C LEU A 165 -7.12 4.28 -19.00
N ASN A 166 -5.98 3.94 -18.39
CA ASN A 166 -5.16 2.79 -18.76
C ASN A 166 -5.37 1.59 -17.80
N TYR A 167 -6.61 1.34 -17.38
CA TYR A 167 -6.92 0.25 -16.43
C TYR A 167 -6.52 -1.14 -16.94
N ALA A 168 -6.81 -1.46 -18.22
CA ALA A 168 -6.42 -2.74 -18.82
C ALA A 168 -4.89 -2.94 -18.83
N TYR A 169 -4.14 -1.89 -19.20
CA TYR A 169 -2.68 -1.92 -19.14
C TYR A 169 -2.17 -2.18 -17.72
N ASP A 170 -2.76 -1.51 -16.72
CA ASP A 170 -2.38 -1.67 -15.32
C ASP A 170 -2.70 -3.07 -14.79
N ARG A 171 -3.80 -3.71 -15.23
CA ARG A 171 -4.09 -5.12 -14.87
C ARG A 171 -3.03 -6.08 -15.42
N ASP A 172 -2.66 -5.95 -16.68
CA ASP A 172 -1.59 -6.78 -17.27
C ASP A 172 -0.24 -6.48 -16.63
N SER A 173 0.01 -5.22 -16.28
CA SER A 173 1.24 -4.80 -15.59
C SER A 173 1.29 -5.33 -14.16
N ALA A 174 0.16 -5.46 -13.49
CA ALA A 174 0.07 -6.07 -12.17
C ALA A 174 0.47 -7.55 -12.21
N LEU A 175 -0.05 -8.31 -13.19
CA LEU A 175 0.35 -9.70 -13.41
C LEU A 175 1.84 -9.83 -13.76
N PHE A 176 2.34 -8.96 -14.64
CA PHE A 176 3.77 -8.88 -14.97
C PHE A 176 4.64 -8.62 -13.74
N ALA A 177 4.15 -7.82 -12.80
CA ALA A 177 4.92 -7.34 -11.67
C ALA A 177 5.14 -8.36 -10.55
N ARG A 178 4.42 -9.49 -10.54
CA ARG A 178 4.54 -10.51 -9.48
C ARG A 178 5.98 -11.00 -9.31
N ASP A 179 6.69 -11.25 -10.41
CA ASP A 179 8.05 -11.77 -10.39
C ASP A 179 9.03 -10.78 -9.72
N GLY A 180 8.78 -9.47 -9.92
CA GLY A 180 9.58 -8.42 -9.29
C GLY A 180 9.32 -8.28 -7.80
N LEU A 181 8.06 -8.44 -7.36
CA LEU A 181 7.73 -8.47 -5.93
C LEU A 181 8.30 -9.73 -5.28
N ARG A 182 8.21 -10.89 -5.94
CA ARG A 182 8.84 -12.14 -5.49
C ARG A 182 10.33 -11.96 -5.25
N ARG A 183 11.06 -11.38 -6.22
CA ARG A 183 12.50 -11.10 -6.07
C ARG A 183 12.79 -10.16 -4.90
N LEU A 184 11.96 -9.15 -4.68
CA LEU A 184 12.12 -8.27 -3.52
C LEU A 184 11.93 -9.04 -2.20
N ILE A 185 10.86 -9.82 -2.08
CA ILE A 185 10.60 -10.66 -0.89
C ILE A 185 11.76 -11.63 -0.68
N ASP A 186 12.27 -12.26 -1.74
CA ASP A 186 13.43 -13.15 -1.67
C ASP A 186 14.68 -12.45 -1.11
N GLU A 187 14.96 -11.22 -1.54
CA GLU A 187 16.12 -10.47 -1.05
C GLU A 187 15.95 -10.02 0.40
N VAL A 188 14.75 -9.59 0.80
CA VAL A 188 14.43 -9.22 2.19
C VAL A 188 14.41 -10.46 3.09
N SER A 189 13.95 -11.62 2.60
CA SER A 189 13.90 -12.85 3.40
C SER A 189 15.27 -13.38 3.79
N LYS A 190 16.31 -13.02 3.02
CA LYS A 190 17.72 -13.33 3.29
C LYS A 190 18.39 -12.30 4.21
N SER A 191 17.72 -11.22 4.59
CA SER A 191 18.23 -10.18 5.47
C SER A 191 18.05 -10.55 6.96
N ASN A 192 18.60 -9.71 7.83
CA ASN A 192 18.45 -9.75 9.28
C ASN A 192 17.09 -9.21 9.78
N ALA A 193 16.12 -8.99 8.87
CA ALA A 193 14.77 -8.62 9.23
C ALA A 193 14.14 -9.68 10.14
N ARG A 194 13.39 -9.23 11.14
CA ARG A 194 12.60 -10.09 12.03
C ARG A 194 11.48 -10.78 11.25
N GLY A 195 10.73 -10.00 10.48
CA GLY A 195 9.67 -10.45 9.58
C GLY A 195 9.42 -9.46 8.45
N ILE A 196 8.56 -9.86 7.50
CA ILE A 196 8.11 -9.07 6.37
C ILE A 196 6.62 -8.83 6.53
N ILE A 197 6.21 -7.56 6.56
CA ILE A 197 4.82 -7.15 6.53
C ILE A 197 4.51 -6.59 5.15
N LEU A 198 3.58 -7.23 4.43
CA LEU A 198 3.14 -6.76 3.12
C LEU A 198 1.94 -5.84 3.29
N VAL A 199 2.02 -4.62 2.77
CA VAL A 199 0.91 -3.65 2.78
C VAL A 199 0.57 -3.28 1.35
N ALA A 200 -0.62 -3.66 0.89
CA ALA A 200 -1.00 -3.53 -0.50
C ALA A 200 -2.26 -2.68 -0.66
N HIS A 201 -2.28 -1.79 -1.65
CA HIS A 201 -3.44 -0.95 -1.96
C HIS A 201 -4.05 -1.30 -3.31
N SER A 202 -5.39 -1.40 -3.38
CA SER A 202 -6.12 -1.54 -4.66
C SER A 202 -5.56 -2.71 -5.51
N LEU A 203 -5.20 -2.49 -6.79
CA LEU A 203 -4.57 -3.48 -7.66
C LEU A 203 -3.24 -4.03 -7.13
N GLY A 204 -2.55 -3.32 -6.23
CA GLY A 204 -1.38 -3.87 -5.52
C GLY A 204 -1.71 -5.10 -4.69
N SER A 205 -2.97 -5.25 -4.27
CA SER A 205 -3.47 -6.45 -3.58
C SER A 205 -3.47 -7.66 -4.50
N MET A 206 -3.82 -7.47 -5.79
CA MET A 206 -3.73 -8.52 -6.81
C MET A 206 -2.27 -8.94 -7.03
N VAL A 207 -1.34 -7.98 -7.15
CA VAL A 207 0.11 -8.27 -7.27
C VAL A 207 0.59 -9.09 -6.06
N THR A 208 0.16 -8.69 -4.86
CA THR A 208 0.54 -9.32 -3.60
C THR A 208 0.02 -10.76 -3.52
N MET A 209 -1.28 -10.98 -3.76
CA MET A 209 -1.87 -12.31 -3.71
C MET A 209 -1.33 -13.27 -4.78
N GLU A 210 -1.10 -12.79 -6.00
CA GLU A 210 -0.43 -13.59 -7.04
C GLU A 210 0.99 -13.98 -6.63
N THR A 211 1.73 -13.07 -6.00
CA THR A 211 3.09 -13.34 -5.53
C THR A 211 3.10 -14.36 -4.38
N LEU A 212 2.18 -14.25 -3.42
CA LEU A 212 2.04 -15.23 -2.32
C LEU A 212 1.72 -16.62 -2.87
N ARG A 213 0.78 -16.69 -3.82
CA ARG A 213 0.45 -17.94 -4.51
C ARG A 213 1.66 -18.53 -5.24
N GLU A 214 2.42 -17.71 -5.97
CA GLU A 214 3.63 -18.16 -6.68
C GLU A 214 4.70 -18.67 -5.71
N LEU A 215 4.95 -17.96 -4.61
CA LEU A 215 5.90 -18.39 -3.58
C LEU A 215 5.52 -19.75 -2.99
N ARG A 216 4.22 -19.98 -2.73
CA ARG A 216 3.73 -21.26 -2.24
C ARG A 216 3.88 -22.38 -3.28
N VAL A 217 3.43 -22.13 -4.52
CA VAL A 217 3.43 -23.13 -5.60
C VAL A 217 4.86 -23.50 -6.03
N SER A 218 5.79 -22.55 -6.01
CA SER A 218 7.21 -22.79 -6.30
C SER A 218 7.97 -23.49 -5.17
N GLY A 219 7.35 -23.70 -4.00
CA GLY A 219 7.99 -24.33 -2.84
C GLY A 219 8.99 -23.42 -2.12
N ASN A 220 8.92 -22.10 -2.29
CA ASN A 220 9.82 -21.15 -1.63
C ASN A 220 9.41 -20.88 -0.17
N THR A 221 9.61 -21.89 0.67
CA THR A 221 9.21 -21.89 2.08
C THR A 221 9.94 -20.83 2.91
N ARG A 222 11.21 -20.50 2.59
CA ARG A 222 11.95 -19.45 3.30
C ARG A 222 11.26 -18.10 3.19
N ALA A 223 10.91 -17.70 1.97
CA ALA A 223 10.24 -16.43 1.72
C ALA A 223 8.87 -16.41 2.40
N MET A 224 8.07 -17.47 2.23
CA MET A 224 6.75 -17.59 2.86
C MET A 224 6.82 -17.49 4.39
N ASN A 225 7.73 -18.24 5.03
CA ASN A 225 7.88 -18.25 6.49
C ASN A 225 8.41 -16.91 7.05
N ARG A 226 8.96 -16.04 6.21
CA ARG A 226 9.39 -14.70 6.63
C ARG A 226 8.27 -13.68 6.56
N ILE A 227 7.16 -13.98 5.88
CA ILE A 227 6.01 -13.07 5.80
C ILE A 227 5.22 -13.24 7.09
N SER A 228 5.33 -12.24 7.96
CA SER A 228 4.75 -12.22 9.30
C SER A 228 3.45 -11.41 9.36
N GLY A 229 2.87 -11.09 8.21
CA GLY A 229 1.61 -10.36 8.13
C GLY A 229 1.33 -9.79 6.74
N VAL A 230 0.05 -9.74 6.39
CA VAL A 230 -0.42 -9.17 5.12
C VAL A 230 -1.60 -8.25 5.39
N VAL A 231 -1.54 -7.04 4.82
CA VAL A 231 -2.59 -6.03 4.92
C VAL A 231 -3.02 -5.62 3.53
N LEU A 232 -4.26 -5.95 3.15
CA LEU A 232 -4.88 -5.53 1.90
C LEU A 232 -5.80 -4.35 2.17
N MET A 233 -5.57 -3.23 1.49
CA MET A 233 -6.35 -2.00 1.67
C MET A 233 -7.16 -1.69 0.41
N SER A 234 -8.49 -1.67 0.54
CA SER A 234 -9.44 -1.49 -0.56
C SER A 234 -9.11 -2.38 -1.78
N PRO A 235 -8.95 -3.71 -1.61
CA PRO A 235 -8.43 -4.58 -2.66
C PRO A 235 -9.30 -4.54 -3.93
N ASP A 236 -8.69 -4.14 -5.05
CA ASP A 236 -9.25 -4.35 -6.40
C ASP A 236 -8.92 -5.78 -6.86
N LEU A 237 -9.59 -6.74 -6.22
CA LEU A 237 -9.41 -8.16 -6.47
C LEU A 237 -10.79 -8.81 -6.52
N ASP A 238 -11.04 -9.59 -7.57
CA ASP A 238 -12.25 -10.39 -7.68
C ASP A 238 -12.29 -11.44 -6.55
N LEU A 239 -13.47 -11.63 -5.95
CA LEU A 239 -13.64 -12.50 -4.79
C LEU A 239 -13.32 -13.98 -5.10
N ASP A 240 -13.70 -14.48 -6.27
CA ASP A 240 -13.46 -15.88 -6.63
C ASP A 240 -12.00 -16.12 -7.02
N VAL A 241 -11.37 -15.11 -7.62
CA VAL A 241 -9.91 -15.10 -7.82
C VAL A 241 -9.19 -15.13 -6.47
N PHE A 242 -9.60 -14.28 -5.51
CA PHE A 242 -9.04 -14.31 -4.16
C PHE A 242 -9.18 -15.68 -3.52
N LYS A 243 -10.38 -16.29 -3.57
CA LYS A 243 -10.63 -17.61 -3.00
C LYS A 243 -9.71 -18.68 -3.62
N THR A 244 -9.59 -18.69 -4.94
CA THR A 244 -8.70 -19.61 -5.66
C THR A 244 -7.23 -19.42 -5.27
N GLN A 245 -6.80 -18.18 -5.04
CA GLN A 245 -5.44 -17.88 -4.58
C GLN A 245 -5.23 -18.33 -3.14
N ALA A 246 -6.16 -18.01 -2.25
CA ALA A 246 -6.10 -18.38 -0.83
C ALA A 246 -6.09 -19.90 -0.66
N ASP A 247 -6.94 -20.63 -1.38
CA ASP A 247 -6.94 -22.09 -1.39
C ASP A 247 -5.60 -22.68 -1.88
N ALA A 248 -4.97 -22.04 -2.88
CA ALA A 248 -3.65 -22.47 -3.37
C ALA A 248 -2.50 -22.10 -2.42
N ILE A 249 -2.64 -21.03 -1.63
CA ILE A 249 -1.69 -20.65 -0.57
C ILE A 249 -1.78 -21.63 0.60
N GLY A 250 -3.01 -22.06 0.94
CA GLY A 250 -3.30 -22.89 2.10
C GLY A 250 -3.41 -22.03 3.35
N GLU A 251 -2.50 -22.21 4.30
CA GLU A 251 -2.39 -21.35 5.48
C GLU A 251 -1.94 -19.95 5.06
N LEU A 252 -2.81 -18.97 5.25
CA LEU A 252 -2.50 -17.56 4.99
C LEU A 252 -1.51 -17.04 6.05
N PRO A 253 -0.63 -16.08 5.69
CA PRO A 253 0.20 -15.42 6.68
C PRO A 253 -0.64 -14.75 7.77
N ASP A 254 -0.34 -15.05 9.04
CA ASP A 254 -1.03 -14.50 10.20
C ASP A 254 -0.23 -13.31 10.79
N PRO A 255 -0.81 -12.11 10.96
CA PRO A 255 -2.20 -11.76 10.63
C PRO A 255 -2.43 -11.46 9.14
N PHE A 256 -3.59 -11.90 8.64
CA PHE A 256 -4.11 -11.52 7.33
C PHE A 256 -5.28 -10.53 7.48
N ILE A 257 -5.06 -9.27 7.12
CA ILE A 257 -6.00 -8.18 7.38
C ILE A 257 -6.51 -7.59 6.06
N ILE A 258 -7.83 -7.39 5.97
CA ILE A 258 -8.48 -6.77 4.81
C ILE A 258 -9.26 -5.55 5.27
N PHE A 259 -8.90 -4.37 4.76
CA PHE A 259 -9.69 -3.16 4.91
C PHE A 259 -10.58 -2.95 3.70
N SER A 260 -11.89 -2.85 3.91
CA SER A 260 -12.87 -2.74 2.84
C SER A 260 -13.95 -1.71 3.14
N SER A 261 -14.58 -1.17 2.08
CA SER A 261 -15.65 -0.19 2.20
C SER A 261 -16.75 -0.48 1.17
N LYS A 262 -17.98 -0.69 1.67
CA LYS A 262 -19.15 -0.90 0.81
C LYS A 262 -19.46 0.33 -0.05
N LYS A 263 -19.01 1.51 0.39
CA LYS A 263 -19.20 2.80 -0.30
C LYS A 263 -18.06 3.15 -1.27
N ASP A 264 -17.11 2.27 -1.53
CA ASP A 264 -16.00 2.55 -2.44
C ASP A 264 -16.48 2.77 -3.89
N ARG A 265 -16.52 4.03 -4.33
CA ARG A 265 -17.05 4.41 -5.65
C ARG A 265 -16.13 4.04 -6.80
N ALA A 266 -14.82 3.95 -6.57
CA ALA A 266 -13.88 3.62 -7.63
C ALA A 266 -14.01 2.14 -8.00
N LEU A 267 -14.05 1.27 -6.98
CA LEU A 267 -14.30 -0.16 -7.21
C LEU A 267 -15.69 -0.42 -7.82
N ARG A 268 -16.71 0.35 -7.43
CA ARG A 268 -18.04 0.25 -8.06
C ARG A 268 -18.01 0.57 -9.55
N LEU A 269 -17.26 1.60 -9.95
CA LEU A 269 -17.10 1.94 -11.36
C LEU A 269 -16.37 0.82 -12.10
N ILE A 270 -15.35 0.22 -11.48
CA ILE A 270 -14.60 -0.91 -12.04
C ILE A 270 -15.50 -2.14 -12.20
N GLU A 271 -16.31 -2.48 -11.18
CA GLU A 271 -17.35 -3.54 -11.25
C GLU A 271 -18.25 -3.34 -12.47
N GLN A 272 -18.79 -2.13 -12.64
CA GLN A 272 -19.63 -1.77 -13.78
C GLN A 272 -18.91 -1.88 -15.13
N LEU A 273 -17.66 -1.44 -15.22
CA LEU A 273 -16.87 -1.46 -16.46
C LEU A 273 -16.43 -2.88 -16.85
N THR A 274 -16.13 -3.73 -15.87
CA THR A 274 -15.65 -5.09 -16.09
C THR A 274 -16.76 -6.15 -16.12
N GLY A 275 -17.99 -5.77 -15.79
CA GLY A 275 -19.11 -6.71 -15.66
C GLY A 275 -18.99 -7.65 -14.46
N GLN A 276 -18.05 -7.39 -13.54
CA GLN A 276 -17.82 -8.18 -12.34
C GLN A 276 -18.63 -7.61 -11.18
N LYS A 277 -19.24 -8.46 -10.35
CA LYS A 277 -20.15 -8.03 -9.29
C LYS A 277 -19.56 -8.06 -7.88
N ASN A 278 -18.45 -8.77 -7.68
CA ASN A 278 -17.94 -9.09 -6.34
C ASN A 278 -16.44 -8.75 -6.21
N ARG A 279 -16.11 -7.54 -5.75
CA ARG A 279 -14.74 -7.18 -5.39
C ARG A 279 -14.52 -7.30 -3.90
N LEU A 280 -13.38 -7.88 -3.51
CA LEU A 280 -12.98 -8.06 -2.12
C LEU A 280 -12.98 -6.74 -1.32
N GLY A 281 -12.62 -5.63 -1.97
CA GLY A 281 -12.63 -4.28 -1.38
C GLY A 281 -14.01 -3.69 -1.11
N ARG A 282 -15.07 -4.32 -1.63
CA ARG A 282 -16.48 -3.92 -1.53
C ARG A 282 -17.38 -5.05 -0.99
N LEU A 283 -16.80 -6.04 -0.30
CA LEU A 283 -17.50 -7.24 0.13
C LEU A 283 -18.81 -6.90 0.90
N GLU A 284 -19.93 -7.42 0.41
CA GLU A 284 -21.25 -7.19 1.01
C GLU A 284 -21.49 -8.11 2.21
N ASP A 285 -21.07 -9.38 2.08
CA ASP A 285 -21.18 -10.44 3.08
C ASP A 285 -19.81 -11.06 3.40
N VAL A 286 -19.39 -10.95 4.67
CA VAL A 286 -18.11 -11.52 5.16
C VAL A 286 -18.17 -13.05 5.26
N GLY A 287 -19.37 -13.65 5.30
CA GLY A 287 -19.57 -15.10 5.27
C GLY A 287 -18.87 -15.77 4.08
N GLU A 288 -18.74 -15.05 2.97
CA GLU A 288 -18.05 -15.50 1.76
C GLU A 288 -16.56 -15.80 1.95
N ILE A 289 -15.92 -15.21 2.97
CA ILE A 289 -14.50 -15.42 3.30
C ILE A 289 -14.31 -16.06 4.68
N ALA A 290 -15.39 -16.47 5.35
CA ALA A 290 -15.38 -16.99 6.72
C ALA A 290 -14.56 -18.27 6.92
N LYS A 291 -14.31 -19.03 5.85
CA LYS A 291 -13.47 -20.24 5.91
C LYS A 291 -11.98 -19.94 6.11
N TYR A 292 -11.53 -18.72 5.79
CA TYR A 292 -10.13 -18.31 5.91
C TYR A 292 -9.89 -17.57 7.22
N ASP A 293 -8.70 -17.73 7.79
CA ASP A 293 -8.26 -16.95 8.94
C ASP A 293 -7.90 -15.52 8.52
N ILE A 294 -8.90 -14.64 8.57
CA ILE A 294 -8.83 -13.26 8.07
C ILE A 294 -9.47 -12.31 9.07
N THR A 295 -8.76 -11.23 9.38
CA THR A 295 -9.35 -10.07 10.05
C THR A 295 -9.89 -9.09 9.00
N TYR A 296 -11.20 -9.05 8.84
CA TYR A 296 -11.90 -8.12 7.96
C TYR A 296 -12.28 -6.84 8.72
N ILE A 297 -11.84 -5.68 8.23
CA ILE A 297 -12.10 -4.38 8.84
C ILE A 297 -12.96 -3.53 7.89
N ASP A 298 -14.21 -3.30 8.29
CA ASP A 298 -15.14 -2.42 7.57
C ASP A 298 -14.86 -0.96 7.95
N VAL A 299 -14.40 -0.19 6.95
CA VAL A 299 -14.09 1.25 7.07
C VAL A 299 -15.10 2.12 6.32
N THR A 300 -16.30 1.59 6.04
CA THR A 300 -17.36 2.29 5.32
C THR A 300 -17.73 3.61 5.99
N ALA A 301 -17.68 3.68 7.34
CA ALA A 301 -18.01 4.89 8.08
C ALA A 301 -16.98 6.03 7.92
N TYR A 302 -15.74 5.68 7.55
CA TYR A 302 -14.62 6.62 7.34
C TYR A 302 -14.40 6.94 5.86
N SER A 303 -15.23 6.39 4.99
CA SER A 303 -15.23 6.70 3.56
C SER A 303 -16.03 7.99 3.34
N GLU A 304 -15.38 9.14 3.58
CA GLU A 304 -15.97 10.46 3.27
C GLU A 304 -16.46 10.48 1.82
N GLY A 305 -17.71 10.90 1.60
CA GLY A 305 -18.37 10.84 0.28
C GLY A 305 -17.54 11.50 -0.83
N GLY A 306 -17.22 10.75 -1.88
CA GLY A 306 -16.36 11.19 -2.99
C GLY A 306 -15.75 9.99 -3.74
N THR A 307 -14.75 10.20 -4.61
CA THR A 307 -13.95 9.12 -5.26
C THR A 307 -12.91 8.50 -4.30
N ASN A 308 -13.18 8.48 -2.99
CA ASN A 308 -12.20 8.11 -1.98
C ASN A 308 -11.98 6.58 -1.95
N HIS A 309 -11.00 6.12 -2.73
CA HIS A 309 -10.59 4.72 -2.87
C HIS A 309 -9.44 4.32 -1.91
N PHE A 310 -9.08 5.18 -0.95
CA PHE A 310 -8.02 4.86 0.00
C PHE A 310 -8.19 5.55 1.37
N PRO A 311 -9.31 5.31 2.08
CA PRO A 311 -9.57 5.95 3.37
C PRO A 311 -8.53 5.59 4.44
N THR A 312 -7.97 4.36 4.42
CA THR A 312 -6.99 3.87 5.41
C THR A 312 -5.70 4.69 5.49
N ALA A 313 -5.28 5.31 4.39
CA ALA A 313 -4.08 6.15 4.37
C ALA A 313 -4.37 7.66 4.20
N LYS A 314 -5.63 8.04 3.99
CA LYS A 314 -6.03 9.44 3.75
C LYS A 314 -6.91 10.03 4.84
N SER A 315 -7.59 9.20 5.64
CA SER A 315 -8.43 9.64 6.74
C SER A 315 -7.56 9.84 7.99
N PRO A 316 -7.42 11.06 8.51
CA PRO A 316 -6.67 11.31 9.75
C PRO A 316 -7.27 10.55 10.93
N ALA A 317 -8.60 10.40 10.97
CA ALA A 317 -9.30 9.67 12.02
C ALA A 317 -8.94 8.18 11.99
N LEU A 318 -8.93 7.56 10.81
CA LEU A 318 -8.56 6.16 10.67
C LEU A 318 -7.06 5.94 10.92
N LEU A 319 -6.19 6.84 10.46
CA LEU A 319 -4.76 6.79 10.76
C LEU A 319 -4.49 6.91 12.27
N LYS A 320 -5.22 7.77 12.98
CA LYS A 320 -5.11 7.88 14.43
C LYS A 320 -5.52 6.58 15.12
N ILE A 321 -6.59 5.94 14.66
CA ILE A 321 -7.02 4.63 15.16
C ILE A 321 -5.93 3.60 14.89
N LEU A 322 -5.41 3.51 13.66
CA LEU A 322 -4.36 2.55 13.29
C LEU A 322 -3.04 2.77 14.05
N GLY A 323 -2.63 4.02 14.24
CA GLY A 323 -1.41 4.36 14.98
C GLY A 323 -1.51 4.12 16.49
N GLN A 324 -2.73 3.94 17.02
CA GLN A 324 -2.99 3.55 18.40
C GLN A 324 -3.02 2.04 18.61
N ILE A 325 -2.73 1.25 17.56
CA ILE A 325 -2.68 -0.21 17.62
C ILE A 325 -1.21 -0.65 17.57
N PRO A 326 -0.45 -0.54 18.66
CA PRO A 326 0.94 -0.99 18.67
C PRO A 326 1.09 -2.51 18.55
N ASP A 327 0.03 -3.30 18.80
CA ASP A 327 0.01 -4.75 18.58
C ASP A 327 -1.42 -5.26 18.29
N LEU A 328 -1.87 -5.19 17.04
CA LEU A 328 -3.21 -5.67 16.64
C LEU A 328 -3.36 -7.17 16.96
N GLU A 329 -2.29 -7.93 16.74
CA GLU A 329 -2.21 -9.36 17.00
C GLU A 329 -2.30 -9.66 18.51
N ARG A 330 -1.53 -8.99 19.36
CA ARG A 330 -1.49 -9.22 20.83
C ARG A 330 -2.80 -8.79 21.52
N ALA A 331 -3.58 -7.91 20.90
CA ALA A 331 -4.91 -7.51 21.36
C ALA A 331 -6.04 -8.47 20.91
N LEU A 332 -5.82 -9.25 19.84
CA LEU A 332 -6.81 -10.18 19.26
C LEU A 332 -6.55 -11.66 19.61
N SER A 333 -5.32 -12.03 19.97
CA SER A 333 -4.86 -13.41 20.26
C SER A 333 -4.95 -13.83 21.73
N GLY A 334 -5.39 -12.95 22.63
CA GLY A 334 -5.66 -13.29 24.03
C GLY A 334 -7.12 -13.71 24.21
N ASP A 335 -7.34 -14.94 24.69
CA ASP A 335 -8.62 -15.53 25.08
C ASP A 335 -9.67 -14.49 25.51
N GLY A 336 -10.81 -14.49 24.80
CA GLY A 336 -12.09 -13.99 25.28
C GLY A 336 -12.10 -12.60 25.90
N GLY A 337 -12.27 -11.57 25.07
CA GLY A 337 -12.91 -10.34 25.50
C GLY A 337 -12.04 -9.37 26.30
N ARG A 338 -11.27 -8.56 25.59
CA ARG A 338 -11.12 -7.14 25.95
C ARG A 338 -11.64 -6.26 24.82
N THR A 339 -12.97 -6.21 24.76
CA THR A 339 -13.74 -5.11 24.17
C THR A 339 -13.25 -3.79 24.76
N GLY A 340 -12.71 -2.88 23.94
CA GLY A 340 -12.45 -1.50 24.40
C GLY A 340 -11.39 -0.67 23.69
N LEU A 341 -10.54 -1.23 22.82
CA LEU A 341 -9.44 -0.45 22.22
C LEU A 341 -9.79 0.26 20.91
N LEU A 342 -10.77 -0.24 20.16
CA LEU A 342 -11.20 0.35 18.88
C LEU A 342 -12.68 0.76 18.94
N PRO A 343 -13.03 1.97 18.47
CA PRO A 343 -14.43 2.35 18.37
C PRO A 343 -15.09 1.55 17.23
N GLY A 344 -15.87 0.53 17.61
CA GLY A 344 -16.50 -0.34 16.63
C GLY A 344 -17.15 -1.59 17.23
N THR A 345 -17.77 -2.37 16.35
CA THR A 345 -18.41 -3.64 16.68
C THR A 345 -17.56 -4.79 16.17
N VAL A 346 -17.28 -5.78 17.04
CA VAL A 346 -16.56 -7.02 16.67
C VAL A 346 -17.58 -8.13 16.45
N LEU A 347 -17.50 -8.83 15.32
CA LEU A 347 -18.32 -9.99 14.98
C LEU A 347 -17.40 -11.08 14.43
N THR A 348 -17.37 -12.27 15.03
CA THR A 348 -16.60 -13.40 14.49
C THR A 348 -17.56 -14.38 13.81
N VAL A 349 -17.27 -14.71 12.54
CA VAL A 349 -18.04 -15.68 11.75
C VAL A 349 -17.06 -16.77 11.29
N GLN A 350 -17.17 -17.96 11.89
CA GLN A 350 -16.19 -19.05 11.72
C GLN A 350 -14.76 -18.56 12.00
N ASN A 351 -13.87 -18.57 11.01
CA ASN A 351 -12.47 -18.14 11.14
C ASN A 351 -12.26 -16.66 10.77
N ALA A 352 -13.27 -15.98 10.21
CA ALA A 352 -13.15 -14.56 9.90
C ALA A 352 -13.60 -13.68 11.07
N THR A 353 -12.72 -12.80 11.51
CA THR A 353 -13.05 -11.76 12.50
C THR A 353 -13.40 -10.47 11.77
N THR A 354 -14.63 -9.99 11.95
CA THR A 354 -15.11 -8.72 11.40
C THR A 354 -15.04 -7.61 12.44
N LEU A 355 -14.36 -6.52 12.11
CA LEU A 355 -14.31 -5.28 12.89
C LEU A 355 -15.01 -4.16 12.10
N ILE A 356 -16.18 -3.73 12.57
CA ILE A 356 -16.91 -2.60 11.98
C ILE A 356 -16.51 -1.33 12.72
N LEU A 357 -15.65 -0.51 12.11
CA LEU A 357 -15.20 0.73 12.74
C LEU A 357 -16.31 1.80 12.64
N SER A 358 -16.66 2.38 13.79
CA SER A 358 -17.65 3.46 13.91
C SER A 358 -16.97 4.76 14.32
N PRO A 359 -17.44 5.94 13.86
CA PRO A 359 -16.91 7.21 14.34
C PRO A 359 -17.14 7.34 15.85
N VAL A 360 -16.13 7.77 16.59
CA VAL A 360 -16.31 8.16 17.99
C VAL A 360 -17.23 9.38 17.99
N ALA A 361 -18.41 9.29 18.61
CA ALA A 361 -19.24 10.46 18.82
C ALA A 361 -18.43 11.48 19.63
N SER A 362 -18.16 12.64 19.04
CA SER A 362 -17.62 13.79 19.77
C SER A 362 -18.64 14.17 20.85
N ARG A 363 -18.35 13.80 22.09
CA ARG A 363 -18.99 14.42 23.26
C ARG A 363 -18.25 15.67 23.64
#